data_AF-A0A1X7THI7-F1
#
_entry.id   AF-A0A1X7THI7-F1
#
_cell.length_a   1.000
_cell.length_b   1.000
_cell.length_c   1.000
_cell.angle_alpha   90.00
_cell.angle_beta   90.00
_cell.angle_gamma   90.00
#
_symmetry.space_group_name_H-M   'P 1'
#
loop_
_entity.id
_entity.type
_entity.pdbx_description
1 polymer ?
#
loop_
_entity_poly.entity_id
_entity_poly.type
_entity_poly.pdbx_seq_one_letter_code
_entity_poly.pdbx_strand_id
1 'polypeptide(L)'
;MKHLIRSCWDFLQGHINEDKRKTEKQMHMFELIRDIEDVPATVLSSHRWFISRHDVLELNISNNGKTNKPLSIALFLFSDSIEIAKIRSGHGFVAMKDSYKPYRYLEFLTYSNIRSVIDFTVIK
;
A
#
# COMPACT_ATOMS: atom_id res chain seq x y z
N MET A 1 -42.50 20.90 2.34
CA MET A 1 -41.37 21.68 1.78
C MET A 1 -40.12 21.66 2.67
N LYS A 2 -40.19 22.07 3.95
CA LYS A 2 -39.02 22.06 4.87
C LYS A 2 -38.35 20.68 5.05
N HIS A 3 -39.13 19.60 5.14
CA HIS A 3 -38.59 18.23 5.22
C HIS A 3 -37.86 17.78 3.94
N LEU A 4 -38.32 18.22 2.78
CA LEU A 4 -37.68 17.91 1.49
C LEU A 4 -36.33 18.61 1.37
N ILE A 5 -36.27 19.89 1.74
CA ILE A 5 -35.01 20.67 1.75
C ILE A 5 -33.99 20.03 2.71
N ARG A 6 -34.43 19.60 3.91
CA ARG A 6 -33.54 18.94 4.86
C ARG A 6 -33.04 17.59 4.36
N SER A 7 -33.91 16.77 3.77
CA SER A 7 -33.50 15.49 3.18
C SER A 7 -32.51 15.66 2.03
N CYS A 8 -32.73 16.64 1.13
CA CYS A 8 -31.77 16.97 0.08
C CYS A 8 -30.44 17.48 0.66
N TRP A 9 -30.47 18.30 1.71
CA TRP A 9 -29.27 18.79 2.38
C TRP A 9 -28.46 17.64 3.01
N ASP A 10 -29.11 16.75 3.75
CA ASP A 10 -28.45 15.60 4.40
C ASP A 10 -27.83 14.65 3.35
N PHE A 11 -28.53 14.42 2.24
CA PHE A 11 -28.02 13.63 1.10
C PHE A 11 -26.79 14.28 0.44
N LEU A 12 -26.83 15.60 0.22
CA LEU A 12 -25.71 16.36 -0.34
C LEU A 12 -24.50 16.36 0.58
N GLN A 13 -24.71 16.57 1.89
CA GLN A 13 -23.63 16.53 2.88
C GLN A 13 -22.96 15.15 2.93
N GLY A 14 -23.75 14.07 2.87
CA GLY A 14 -23.23 12.71 2.78
C GLY A 14 -22.37 12.49 1.52
N HIS A 15 -22.85 12.93 0.36
CA HIS A 15 -22.09 12.82 -0.90
C HIS A 15 -20.80 13.65 -0.87
N ILE A 16 -20.88 14.91 -0.46
CA ILE A 16 -19.73 15.82 -0.38
C ILE A 16 -18.67 15.26 0.57
N ASN A 17 -19.09 14.75 1.74
CA ASN A 17 -18.15 14.21 2.72
C ASN A 17 -17.48 12.92 2.21
N GLU A 18 -18.22 12.07 1.51
CA GLU A 18 -17.67 10.85 0.92
C GLU A 18 -16.71 11.17 -0.25
N ASP A 19 -17.05 12.14 -1.10
CA ASP A 19 -16.19 12.57 -2.21
C ASP A 19 -14.91 13.25 -1.71
N LYS A 20 -15.01 14.04 -0.63
CA LYS A 20 -13.83 14.59 0.06
C LYS A 20 -12.94 13.47 0.59
N ARG A 21 -13.51 12.48 1.28
CA ARG A 21 -12.77 11.32 1.82
C ARG A 21 -12.08 10.52 0.71
N LYS A 22 -12.73 10.33 -0.44
CA LYS A 22 -12.12 9.68 -1.62
C LYS A 22 -10.95 10.49 -2.17
N THR A 23 -11.10 11.82 -2.27
CA THR A 23 -10.06 12.71 -2.77
C THR A 23 -8.81 12.70 -1.87
N GLU A 24 -9.00 12.80 -0.55
CA GLU A 24 -7.90 12.74 0.43
C GLU A 24 -7.15 11.39 0.36
N LYS A 25 -7.87 10.28 0.20
CA LYS A 25 -7.26 8.95 0.00
C LYS A 25 -6.44 8.85 -1.28
N GLN A 26 -6.94 9.43 -2.38
CA GLN A 26 -6.23 9.44 -3.66
C GLN A 26 -4.95 10.31 -3.58
N MET A 27 -5.01 11.45 -2.88
CA MET A 27 -3.83 12.30 -2.67
C MET A 27 -2.72 11.57 -1.89
N HIS A 28 -3.08 10.85 -0.83
CA HIS A 28 -2.13 10.03 -0.08
C HIS A 28 -1.52 8.90 -0.94
N MET A 29 -2.29 8.33 -1.88
CA MET A 29 -1.80 7.33 -2.81
C MET A 29 -0.71 7.90 -3.75
N PHE A 30 -0.88 9.13 -4.23
CA PHE A 30 0.14 9.81 -5.05
C PHE A 30 1.45 10.02 -4.30
N GLU A 31 1.39 10.45 -3.03
CA GLU A 31 2.58 10.63 -2.18
C GLU A 31 3.31 9.31 -1.96
N LEU A 32 2.57 8.23 -1.70
CA LEU A 32 3.12 6.91 -1.49
C LEU A 32 3.84 6.37 -2.73
N ILE A 33 3.24 6.52 -3.90
CA ILE A 33 3.78 6.02 -5.17
C ILE A 33 5.00 6.82 -5.62
N ARG A 34 5.10 8.10 -5.26
CA ARG A 34 6.29 8.92 -5.52
C ARG A 34 7.55 8.29 -4.93
N ASP A 35 7.44 7.65 -3.78
CA ASP A 35 8.56 7.05 -3.04
C ASP A 35 8.94 5.66 -3.57
N ILE A 36 8.19 5.13 -4.54
CA ILE A 36 8.42 3.82 -5.17
C ILE A 36 8.98 4.02 -6.59
N GLU A 37 10.13 3.38 -6.87
CA GLU A 37 10.74 3.34 -8.19
C GLU A 37 10.15 2.19 -9.03
N ASP A 38 10.02 2.43 -10.34
CA ASP A 38 9.49 1.47 -11.31
C ASP A 38 8.06 0.95 -11.01
N VAL A 39 7.29 1.73 -10.23
CA VAL A 39 5.91 1.40 -9.90
C VAL A 39 5.01 1.40 -11.15
N PRO A 40 4.21 0.35 -11.40
CA PRO A 40 3.30 0.31 -12.53
C PRO A 40 2.25 1.42 -12.47
N ALA A 41 1.89 2.00 -13.62
CA ALA A 41 0.83 3.01 -13.70
C ALA A 41 -0.53 2.48 -13.22
N THR A 42 -0.74 1.16 -13.28
CA THR A 42 -1.96 0.48 -12.84
C THR A 42 -2.20 0.55 -11.34
N VAL A 43 -1.20 0.92 -10.54
CA VAL A 43 -1.36 1.09 -9.08
C VAL A 43 -2.29 2.26 -8.76
N LEU A 44 -2.28 3.31 -9.59
CA LEU A 44 -3.21 4.44 -9.46
C LEU A 44 -4.56 4.08 -10.10
N SER A 45 -5.55 3.77 -9.26
CA SER A 45 -6.92 3.49 -9.69
C SER A 45 -7.94 4.20 -8.79
N SER A 46 -9.03 4.68 -9.38
CA SER A 46 -10.09 5.42 -8.68
C SER A 46 -10.86 4.57 -7.65
N HIS A 47 -10.91 3.25 -7.84
CA HIS A 47 -11.61 2.31 -6.95
C HIS A 47 -10.67 1.67 -5.93
N ARG A 48 -9.37 1.92 -6.05
CA ARG A 48 -8.37 1.42 -5.13
C ARG A 48 -8.20 2.43 -3.98
N TRP A 49 -8.01 1.94 -2.76
CA TRP A 49 -7.56 2.79 -1.66
C TRP A 49 -6.51 2.07 -0.83
N PHE A 50 -5.53 2.85 -0.36
CA PHE A 50 -4.49 2.37 0.53
C PHE A 50 -5.07 2.02 1.90
N ILE A 51 -4.61 0.90 2.47
CA ILE A 51 -5.00 0.41 3.80
C ILE A 51 -3.83 0.60 4.77
N SER A 52 -2.69 -0.03 4.50
CA SER A 52 -1.52 0.01 5.39
C SER A 52 -0.22 -0.38 4.67
N ARG A 53 0.91 0.01 5.26
CA ARG A 53 2.26 -0.40 4.85
C ARG A 53 2.89 -1.23 5.98
N HIS A 54 3.52 -2.34 5.61
CA HIS A 54 4.29 -3.17 6.53
C HIS A 54 5.69 -3.45 5.97
N ASP A 55 6.71 -2.95 6.67
CA ASP A 55 8.11 -3.24 6.35
C ASP A 55 8.49 -4.55 7.06
N VAL A 56 8.86 -5.57 6.28
CA VAL A 56 9.07 -6.94 6.75
C VAL A 56 10.34 -7.54 6.14
N LEU A 57 10.79 -8.66 6.71
CA LEU A 57 11.86 -9.48 6.15
C LEU A 57 11.25 -10.72 5.50
N GLU A 58 11.54 -10.93 4.23
CA GLU A 58 11.16 -12.14 3.52
C GLU A 58 11.89 -13.34 4.14
N LEU A 59 11.10 -14.32 4.62
CA LEU A 59 11.60 -15.60 5.10
C LEU A 59 11.81 -16.52 3.90
N ASN A 60 13.02 -16.49 3.33
CA ASN A 60 13.37 -17.31 2.19
C ASN A 60 13.65 -18.76 2.65
N ILE A 61 12.61 -19.59 2.79
CA ILE A 61 12.74 -21.02 3.12
C ILE A 61 13.09 -21.77 1.83
N SER A 62 14.37 -21.77 1.46
CA SER A 62 14.83 -22.63 0.36
C SER A 62 14.86 -24.09 0.81
N ASN A 63 14.17 -24.96 0.08
CA ASN A 63 14.17 -26.41 0.29
C ASN A 63 15.56 -27.06 0.09
N ASN A 64 16.55 -26.31 -0.42
CA ASN A 64 17.89 -26.80 -0.78
C ASN A 64 18.99 -26.45 0.25
N GLY A 65 18.63 -26.00 1.46
CA GLY A 65 19.59 -25.78 2.56
C GLY A 65 20.55 -24.59 2.38
N LYS A 66 20.47 -23.85 1.27
CA LYS A 66 21.17 -22.56 1.09
C LYS A 66 20.26 -21.45 1.59
N THR A 67 20.69 -20.76 2.65
CA THR A 67 20.01 -19.57 3.13
C THR A 67 20.35 -18.40 2.22
N ASN A 68 19.39 -17.98 1.39
CA ASN A 68 19.48 -16.66 0.78
C ASN A 68 19.41 -15.61 1.90
N LYS A 69 20.18 -14.53 1.78
CA LYS A 69 20.10 -13.41 2.73
C LYS A 69 18.64 -12.93 2.79
N PRO A 70 18.08 -12.69 3.99
CA PRO A 70 16.72 -12.21 4.12
C PRO A 70 16.58 -10.87 3.39
N LEU A 71 15.52 -10.74 2.58
CA LEU A 71 15.26 -9.55 1.79
C LEU A 71 14.33 -8.63 2.57
N SER A 72 14.77 -7.39 2.82
CA SER A 72 13.88 -6.35 3.35
C SER A 72 12.90 -5.89 2.27
N ILE A 73 11.61 -6.10 2.52
CA ILE A 73 10.52 -5.74 1.62
C ILE A 73 9.49 -4.90 2.35
N ALA A 74 8.77 -4.06 1.60
CA ALA A 74 7.59 -3.34 2.06
C ALA A 74 6.36 -3.92 1.36
N LEU A 75 5.36 -4.28 2.16
CA LEU A 75 4.03 -4.68 1.70
C LEU A 75 3.12 -3.46 1.75
N PHE A 76 2.60 -3.04 0.59
CA PHE A 76 1.61 -1.98 0.47
C PHE A 76 0.24 -2.62 0.25
N LEU A 77 -0.58 -2.63 1.30
CA LEU A 77 -1.91 -3.21 1.26
C LEU A 77 -2.88 -2.18 0.69
N PHE A 78 -3.53 -2.56 -0.40
CA PHE A 78 -4.62 -1.83 -1.03
C PHE A 78 -5.92 -2.60 -0.89
N SER A 79 -7.05 -1.95 -1.14
CA SER A 79 -8.37 -2.56 -1.02
C SER A 79 -8.62 -3.81 -1.86
N ASP A 80 -7.86 -4.00 -2.94
CA ASP A 80 -8.03 -5.06 -3.93
C ASP A 80 -6.77 -5.94 -4.11
N SER A 81 -5.63 -5.55 -3.54
CA SER A 81 -4.32 -6.11 -3.86
C SER A 81 -3.25 -5.80 -2.82
N ILE A 82 -2.11 -6.47 -2.96
CA ILE A 82 -0.87 -6.19 -2.24
C ILE A 82 0.20 -5.87 -3.27
N GLU A 83 0.81 -4.70 -3.19
CA GLU A 83 2.01 -4.35 -3.97
C GLU A 83 3.25 -4.59 -3.10
N ILE A 84 4.25 -5.27 -3.65
CA ILE A 84 5.50 -5.59 -2.96
C ILE A 84 6.63 -4.76 -3.54
N ALA A 85 7.41 -4.12 -2.67
CA ALA A 85 8.62 -3.42 -3.06
C ALA A 85 9.82 -3.82 -2.21
N LYS A 86 11.02 -3.82 -2.80
CA LYS A 86 12.29 -3.96 -2.09
C LYS A 86 12.60 -2.66 -1.37
N ILE A 87 12.94 -2.76 -0.09
CA ILE A 87 13.48 -1.62 0.67
C ILE A 87 14.95 -1.44 0.28
N ARG A 88 15.32 -0.24 -0.13
CA ARG A 88 16.72 0.09 -0.44
C ARG A 88 17.48 0.44 0.83
N SER A 89 18.60 -0.23 1.04
CA SER A 89 19.57 0.15 2.05
C SER A 89 20.34 1.37 1.57
N GLY A 90 19.88 2.58 1.94
CA GLY A 90 20.59 3.82 1.68
C GLY A 90 21.53 4.15 2.84
N HIS A 91 22.85 4.10 2.62
CA HIS A 91 23.79 4.80 3.50
C HIS A 91 23.42 6.30 3.50
N GLY A 92 23.31 6.90 4.70
CA GLY A 92 22.63 8.18 4.99
C GLY A 92 23.00 9.43 4.18
N PHE A 93 23.93 9.35 3.23
CA PHE A 93 24.25 10.42 2.28
C PHE A 93 23.35 10.45 1.02
N VAL A 94 22.78 9.32 0.61
CA VAL A 94 21.92 9.25 -0.60
C VAL A 94 20.48 9.69 -0.31
N ALA A 95 20.01 9.54 0.93
CA ALA A 95 18.67 9.91 1.37
C ALA A 95 18.40 11.43 1.40
N MET A 96 19.43 12.27 1.22
CA MET A 96 19.30 13.73 1.20
C MET A 96 19.00 14.32 -0.20
N LYS A 97 18.87 13.48 -1.24
CA LYS A 97 18.41 13.94 -2.55
C LYS A 97 16.90 13.80 -2.66
N ASP A 98 16.22 14.86 -3.13
CA ASP A 98 14.77 14.85 -3.42
C ASP A 98 14.34 13.76 -4.43
N SER A 99 15.31 13.17 -5.16
CA SER A 99 15.08 12.06 -6.09
C SER A 99 15.26 10.67 -5.47
N TYR A 100 15.62 10.57 -4.18
CA TYR A 100 15.81 9.27 -3.54
C TYR A 100 14.46 8.57 -3.35
N LYS A 101 14.30 7.46 -4.07
CA LYS A 101 13.17 6.56 -3.91
C LYS A 101 13.56 5.42 -2.98
N PRO A 102 13.04 5.37 -1.74
CA PRO A 102 13.40 4.34 -0.75
C PRO A 102 12.95 2.94 -1.13
N TYR A 103 11.97 2.81 -2.01
CA TYR A 103 11.41 1.54 -2.44
C TYR A 103 11.65 1.29 -3.93
N ARG A 104 11.91 0.04 -4.30
CA ARG A 104 11.92 -0.41 -5.70
C ARG A 104 10.85 -1.47 -5.90
N TYR A 105 9.94 -1.25 -6.83
CA TYR A 105 8.86 -2.18 -7.13
C TYR A 105 9.38 -3.59 -7.43
N LEU A 106 8.69 -4.62 -6.93
CA LEU A 106 9.01 -6.02 -7.20
C LEU A 106 7.84 -6.74 -7.86
N GLU A 107 6.69 -6.79 -7.20
CA GLU A 107 5.62 -7.71 -7.59
C GLU A 107 4.24 -7.20 -7.18
N PHE A 108 3.23 -7.61 -7.95
CA PHE A 108 1.81 -7.44 -7.69
C PHE A 108 1.19 -8.76 -7.23
N LEU A 109 0.42 -8.76 -6.14
CA LEU A 109 -0.38 -9.89 -5.69
C LEU A 109 -1.85 -9.50 -5.52
N THR A 110 -2.75 -10.28 -6.12
CA THR A 110 -4.18 -10.18 -5.79
C THR A 110 -4.48 -10.96 -4.51
N TYR A 111 -5.50 -10.55 -3.76
CA TYR A 111 -5.94 -11.33 -2.60
C TYR A 111 -6.38 -12.76 -2.97
N SER A 112 -6.89 -12.97 -4.18
CA SER A 112 -7.21 -14.32 -4.69
C SER A 112 -5.98 -15.23 -4.88
N ASN A 113 -4.77 -14.67 -4.96
CA ASN A 113 -3.54 -15.48 -5.01
C ASN A 113 -3.13 -16.01 -3.62
N ILE A 114 -3.68 -15.45 -2.53
CA ILE A 114 -3.36 -15.87 -1.16
C ILE A 114 -4.18 -17.11 -0.82
N ARG A 115 -3.50 -18.24 -0.62
CA ARG A 115 -4.15 -19.52 -0.27
C ARG A 115 -4.51 -19.63 1.21
N SER A 116 -3.68 -19.06 2.07
CA SER A 116 -3.83 -19.13 3.53
C SER A 116 -3.02 -18.03 4.19
N VAL A 117 -3.52 -17.51 5.31
CA VAL A 117 -2.78 -16.63 6.22
C VAL A 117 -2.51 -17.42 7.49
N ILE A 118 -1.24 -17.52 7.88
CA ILE A 118 -0.81 -18.26 9.06
C ILE A 118 -0.35 -17.24 10.10
N ASP A 119 -0.96 -17.31 11.27
CA ASP A 119 -0.52 -16.55 12.44
C ASP A 119 0.45 -17.41 13.26
N PHE A 120 1.68 -16.92 13.42
CA PHE A 120 2.72 -17.57 14.23
C PHE A 120 2.72 -17.07 15.68
N THR A 121 1.58 -16.60 16.20
CA THR A 121 1.43 -16.18 17.60
C THR A 121 2.12 -17.21 18.50
N VAL A 122 3.25 -16.79 19.07
CA VAL A 122 4.02 -17.61 19.99
C VAL A 122 3.17 -17.73 21.24
N ILE A 123 2.52 -18.87 21.41
CA ILE A 123 1.95 -19.26 22.69
C ILE A 123 3.15 -19.35 23.64
N LYS A 124 3.29 -18.33 24.50
CA LYS A 124 4.26 -18.30 25.59
C LYS A 124 3.92 -19.35 26.64
#